data_AF-A0AAF6Z866-F1
#
_entry.id   AF-A0AAF6Z866-F1
#
_cell.length_a   1.000
_cell.length_b   1.000
_cell.length_c   1.000
_cell.angle_alpha   90.00
_cell.angle_beta   90.00
_cell.angle_gamma   90.00
#
_symmetry.space_group_name_H-M   'P 1'
#
loop_
_entity.id
_entity.type
_entity.pdbx_description
1 polymer ?
#
loop_
_entity_poly.entity_id
_entity_poly.type
_entity_poly.pdbx_seq_one_letter_code
_entity_poly.pdbx_strand_id
1 'polypeptide(L)'
;MVHPQENGRGTHAEGCITRERKYHRWTVLCLQRSLNNSFLRDRVPNIGSHNKDKYRYFACLLRARFDEHKNEKDMVKATQLLREAEEEFWHGQHPQPYIFPESPGGTSYERYECYKVPEWCLDDWHPSEKAMYPDYFAKREQWKKLRRESWEREVKQLQEETPVGGPRTEALPPARKQGDLPPLWWHIVTRPRERPM
;
A
#
# COMPACT_ATOMS: atom_id res chain seq x y z
N MET A 1 52.50 -27.69 -18.28
CA MET A 1 51.24 -28.46 -18.39
C MET A 1 50.25 -27.87 -17.39
N VAL A 2 49.18 -27.28 -17.94
CA VAL A 2 47.79 -27.13 -17.47
C VAL A 2 47.49 -27.12 -15.94
N HIS A 3 46.87 -26.02 -15.50
CA HIS A 3 46.05 -25.71 -14.29
C HIS A 3 45.07 -26.83 -13.81
N PRO A 4 44.37 -26.78 -12.63
CA PRO A 4 43.84 -25.58 -11.91
C PRO A 4 43.87 -25.63 -10.35
N GLN A 5 43.98 -24.51 -9.63
CA GLN A 5 42.90 -23.64 -9.07
C GLN A 5 41.64 -24.35 -8.53
N GLU A 6 41.52 -24.45 -7.20
CA GLU A 6 40.23 -24.55 -6.50
C GLU A 6 40.02 -23.32 -5.61
N ASN A 7 39.06 -22.49 -6.02
CA ASN A 7 38.61 -21.28 -5.35
C ASN A 7 37.62 -21.64 -4.23
N GLY A 8 37.89 -21.16 -3.01
CA GLY A 8 36.90 -21.10 -1.94
C GLY A 8 35.75 -20.16 -2.29
N ARG A 9 34.54 -20.72 -2.44
CA ARG A 9 33.27 -19.98 -2.48
C ARG A 9 32.34 -20.50 -1.39
N GLY A 10 32.60 -20.10 -0.15
CA GLY A 10 31.63 -20.19 0.93
C GLY A 10 30.68 -19.00 0.90
N THR A 11 29.41 -19.27 1.20
CA THR A 11 28.41 -18.30 1.71
C THR A 11 27.93 -17.20 0.76
N HIS A 12 27.18 -17.58 -0.29
CA HIS A 12 26.19 -16.67 -0.91
C HIS A 12 24.81 -17.31 -1.13
N ALA A 13 24.68 -18.63 -0.98
CA ALA A 13 23.44 -19.36 -1.22
C ALA A 13 22.46 -19.35 -0.02
N GLU A 14 22.95 -19.28 1.21
CA GLU A 14 22.09 -19.37 2.41
C GLU A 14 21.27 -18.10 2.68
N GLY A 15 21.73 -16.94 2.20
CA GLY A 15 21.01 -15.67 2.30
C GLY A 15 19.87 -15.51 1.29
N CYS A 16 19.90 -16.25 0.18
CA CYS A 16 18.86 -16.16 -0.87
C CYS A 16 17.62 -16.98 -0.48
N ILE A 17 17.83 -18.19 0.05
CA ILE A 17 16.76 -19.14 0.43
C ILE A 17 15.90 -18.58 1.60
N THR A 18 16.48 -17.75 2.47
CA THR A 18 15.76 -17.13 3.59
C THR A 18 14.95 -15.89 3.18
N ARG A 19 15.28 -15.24 2.07
CA ARG A 19 14.47 -14.15 1.49
C ARG A 19 13.26 -14.71 0.73
N GLU A 20 13.43 -15.74 -0.09
CA GLU A 20 12.34 -16.34 -0.87
C GLU A 20 11.21 -16.93 0.00
N ARG A 21 11.55 -17.57 1.14
CA ARG A 21 10.54 -18.06 2.10
C ARG A 21 9.72 -16.94 2.74
N LYS A 22 10.26 -15.72 2.88
CA LYS A 22 9.51 -14.57 3.38
C LYS A 22 8.54 -14.03 2.32
N TYR A 23 8.94 -14.00 1.05
CA TYR A 23 8.04 -13.62 -0.05
C TYR A 23 6.86 -14.59 -0.18
N HIS A 24 7.11 -15.90 -0.06
CA HIS A 24 6.06 -16.93 -0.09
C HIS A 24 5.02 -16.79 1.02
N ARG A 25 5.46 -16.43 2.23
CA ARG A 25 4.53 -16.18 3.34
C ARG A 25 3.67 -14.95 3.07
N TRP A 26 4.23 -13.90 2.47
CA TRP A 26 3.53 -12.62 2.25
C TRP A 26 2.59 -12.63 1.04
N THR A 27 2.96 -13.23 -0.09
CA THR A 27 2.04 -13.35 -1.24
C THR A 27 0.90 -14.29 -0.94
N VAL A 28 1.17 -15.46 -0.34
CA VAL A 28 0.12 -16.36 0.12
C VAL A 28 -0.70 -15.70 1.23
N LEU A 29 -0.14 -14.97 2.21
CA LEU A 29 -0.94 -14.27 3.23
C LEU A 29 -1.77 -13.09 2.67
N CYS A 30 -1.26 -12.35 1.68
CA CYS A 30 -2.01 -11.25 1.06
C CYS A 30 -3.13 -11.77 0.16
N LEU A 31 -2.89 -12.82 -0.63
CA LEU A 31 -3.94 -13.52 -1.38
C LEU A 31 -4.91 -14.22 -0.42
N GLN A 32 -4.43 -14.89 0.63
CA GLN A 32 -5.24 -15.47 1.70
C GLN A 32 -6.12 -14.41 2.35
N ARG A 33 -5.62 -13.20 2.60
CA ARG A 33 -6.39 -12.13 3.24
C ARG A 33 -7.34 -11.44 2.27
N SER A 34 -6.97 -11.31 1.00
CA SER A 34 -7.84 -10.79 -0.07
C SER A 34 -8.97 -11.77 -0.35
N LEU A 35 -8.64 -13.03 -0.66
CA LEU A 35 -9.57 -14.12 -0.93
C LEU A 35 -10.45 -14.44 0.28
N ASN A 36 -9.95 -14.50 1.53
CA ASN A 36 -10.83 -14.76 2.67
C ASN A 36 -11.81 -13.62 2.97
N ASN A 37 -11.51 -12.39 2.54
CA ASN A 37 -12.38 -11.25 2.80
C ASN A 37 -13.34 -10.98 1.63
N SER A 38 -12.99 -11.34 0.39
CA SER A 38 -13.89 -11.32 -0.78
C SER A 38 -14.67 -12.64 -0.91
N PHE A 39 -14.00 -13.78 -1.11
CA PHE A 39 -14.63 -15.08 -1.42
C PHE A 39 -15.70 -15.51 -0.43
N LEU A 40 -15.48 -15.34 0.88
CA LEU A 40 -16.48 -15.70 1.89
C LEU A 40 -17.55 -14.63 2.07
N ARG A 41 -17.24 -13.35 1.76
CA ARG A 41 -18.27 -12.31 1.74
C ARG A 41 -19.19 -12.42 0.52
N ASP A 42 -18.66 -13.02 -0.54
CA ASP A 42 -19.29 -13.13 -1.83
C ASP A 42 -20.06 -14.48 -1.97
N ARG A 43 -19.51 -15.60 -1.52
CA ARG A 43 -20.17 -16.92 -1.64
C ARG A 43 -21.39 -17.09 -0.73
N VAL A 44 -21.52 -16.28 0.32
CA VAL A 44 -22.73 -16.26 1.15
C VAL A 44 -23.62 -15.14 0.62
N PRO A 45 -24.63 -15.44 -0.21
CA PRO A 45 -25.51 -14.40 -0.73
C PRO A 45 -26.21 -13.78 0.46
N ASN A 46 -26.15 -12.44 0.54
CA ASN A 46 -26.80 -11.61 1.56
C ASN A 46 -26.01 -11.43 2.88
N ILE A 47 -24.93 -10.64 2.82
CA ILE A 47 -24.23 -10.10 4.00
C ILE A 47 -24.63 -8.65 4.27
N GLY A 48 -25.93 -8.36 4.17
CA GLY A 48 -26.52 -7.48 5.17
C GLY A 48 -26.66 -8.31 6.43
N SER A 49 -25.90 -8.04 7.49
CA SER A 49 -26.08 -8.37 8.93
C SER A 49 -26.66 -9.71 9.43
N HIS A 50 -27.19 -10.63 8.62
CA HIS A 50 -28.22 -11.57 9.08
C HIS A 50 -27.72 -13.01 9.37
N ASN A 51 -26.48 -13.41 9.03
CA ASN A 51 -25.93 -14.75 9.38
C ASN A 51 -24.39 -14.76 9.54
N LYS A 52 -23.85 -14.02 10.52
CA LYS A 52 -22.40 -13.96 10.80
C LYS A 52 -21.79 -15.30 11.23
N ASP A 53 -22.60 -16.13 11.87
CA ASP A 53 -22.32 -17.49 12.30
C ASP A 53 -22.01 -18.43 11.13
N LYS A 54 -22.87 -18.44 10.09
CA LYS A 54 -22.66 -19.25 8.87
C LYS A 54 -21.40 -18.83 8.14
N TYR A 55 -21.20 -17.52 7.96
CA TYR A 55 -19.97 -16.98 7.40
C TYR A 55 -18.75 -17.50 8.18
N ARG A 56 -18.79 -17.41 9.51
CA ARG A 56 -17.66 -17.83 10.36
C ARG A 56 -17.38 -19.32 10.24
N TYR A 57 -18.41 -20.15 10.17
CA TYR A 57 -18.27 -21.60 9.98
C TYR A 57 -17.54 -21.92 8.67
N PHE A 58 -18.05 -21.42 7.53
CA PHE A 58 -17.41 -21.66 6.22
C PHE A 58 -16.03 -21.02 6.12
N ALA A 59 -15.79 -19.89 6.80
CA ALA A 59 -14.47 -19.29 6.88
C ALA A 59 -13.44 -20.20 7.55
N CYS A 60 -13.83 -20.89 8.62
CA CYS A 60 -12.97 -21.86 9.29
C CYS A 60 -12.69 -23.08 8.40
N LEU A 61 -13.69 -23.61 7.69
CA LEU A 61 -13.50 -24.71 6.75
C LEU A 61 -12.57 -24.35 5.59
N LEU A 62 -12.75 -23.17 5.01
CA LEU A 62 -11.87 -22.69 3.95
C LEU A 62 -10.44 -22.50 4.46
N ARG A 63 -10.27 -21.92 5.66
CA ARG A 63 -8.96 -21.80 6.28
C ARG A 63 -8.29 -23.16 6.48
N ALA A 64 -9.03 -24.19 6.90
CA ALA A 64 -8.50 -25.55 7.04
C ALA A 64 -7.95 -26.09 5.71
N ARG A 65 -8.68 -25.91 4.59
CA ARG A 65 -8.22 -26.28 3.23
C ARG A 65 -6.89 -25.61 2.86
N PHE A 66 -6.72 -24.33 3.20
CA PHE A 66 -5.44 -23.64 2.98
C PHE A 66 -4.32 -24.14 3.91
N ASP A 67 -4.66 -24.44 5.17
CA ASP A 67 -3.71 -24.95 6.16
C ASP A 67 -3.18 -26.35 5.80
N GLU A 68 -3.94 -27.17 5.07
CA GLU A 68 -3.52 -28.49 4.53
C GLU A 68 -2.33 -28.38 3.57
N HIS A 69 -2.32 -27.36 2.70
CA HIS A 69 -1.28 -27.17 1.67
C HIS A 69 -0.22 -26.13 2.05
N LYS A 70 -0.25 -25.58 3.28
CA LYS A 70 0.66 -24.50 3.71
C LYS A 70 2.16 -24.84 3.68
N ASN A 71 2.48 -26.13 3.78
CA ASN A 71 3.85 -26.65 3.88
C ASN A 71 4.31 -27.31 2.57
N GLU A 72 3.62 -27.07 1.45
CA GLU A 72 4.06 -27.55 0.13
C GLU A 72 5.40 -26.89 -0.24
N LYS A 73 6.36 -27.69 -0.68
CA LYS A 73 7.73 -27.24 -1.02
C LYS A 73 7.94 -27.16 -2.52
N ASP A 74 7.16 -27.90 -3.29
CA ASP A 74 7.22 -27.87 -4.74
C ASP A 74 6.48 -26.64 -5.28
N MET A 75 7.25 -25.74 -5.89
CA MET A 75 6.76 -24.48 -6.46
C MET A 75 5.88 -24.69 -7.68
N VAL A 76 6.11 -25.74 -8.47
CA VAL A 76 5.29 -26.04 -9.65
C VAL A 76 3.91 -26.49 -9.19
N LYS A 77 3.88 -27.41 -8.22
CA LYS A 77 2.64 -27.87 -7.60
C LYS A 77 1.90 -26.76 -6.87
N ALA A 78 2.60 -25.90 -6.14
CA ALA A 78 1.99 -24.75 -5.47
C ALA A 78 1.33 -23.76 -6.47
N THR A 79 1.97 -23.51 -7.61
CA THR A 79 1.43 -22.64 -8.66
C THR A 79 0.22 -23.27 -9.34
N GLN A 80 0.25 -24.58 -9.58
CA GLN A 80 -0.89 -25.32 -10.12
C GLN A 80 -2.10 -25.26 -9.18
N LEU A 81 -1.89 -25.50 -7.88
CA LEU A 81 -2.94 -25.37 -6.86
C LEU A 81 -3.50 -23.95 -6.76
N LEU A 82 -2.65 -22.93 -6.92
CA LEU A 82 -3.08 -21.53 -6.96
C LEU A 82 -4.01 -21.28 -8.16
N ARG A 83 -3.62 -21.75 -9.35
CA ARG A 83 -4.43 -21.59 -10.57
C ARG A 83 -5.80 -22.25 -10.44
N GLU A 84 -5.83 -23.49 -9.95
CA GLU A 84 -7.09 -24.22 -9.71
C GLU A 84 -7.96 -23.52 -8.67
N ALA A 85 -7.36 -22.95 -7.63
CA ALA A 85 -8.07 -22.17 -6.61
C ALA A 85 -8.63 -20.85 -7.17
N GLU A 86 -7.91 -20.17 -8.07
CA GLU A 86 -8.38 -18.97 -8.76
C GLU A 86 -9.54 -19.28 -9.72
N GLU A 87 -9.52 -20.43 -10.39
CA GLU A 87 -10.63 -20.92 -11.21
C GLU A 87 -11.86 -21.25 -10.34
N GLU A 88 -11.71 -21.96 -9.22
CA GLU A 88 -12.80 -22.19 -8.25
C GLU A 88 -13.36 -20.86 -7.72
N PHE A 89 -12.49 -19.89 -7.43
CA PHE A 89 -12.88 -18.55 -7.00
C PHE A 89 -13.72 -17.83 -8.07
N TRP A 90 -13.24 -17.84 -9.32
CA TRP A 90 -13.91 -17.16 -10.43
C TRP A 90 -15.31 -17.73 -10.71
N HIS A 91 -15.48 -19.05 -10.62
CA HIS A 91 -16.78 -19.71 -10.75
C HIS A 91 -17.69 -19.50 -9.53
N GLY A 92 -17.12 -19.30 -8.34
CA GLY A 92 -17.83 -19.17 -7.08
C GLY A 92 -18.06 -17.72 -6.59
N GLN A 93 -17.62 -16.71 -7.33
CA GLN A 93 -17.73 -15.30 -6.94
C GLN A 93 -19.18 -14.80 -7.01
N HIS A 94 -19.54 -13.85 -6.15
CA HIS A 94 -20.86 -13.22 -6.18
C HIS A 94 -20.94 -12.21 -7.34
N PRO A 95 -22.07 -12.15 -8.07
CA PRO A 95 -22.26 -11.15 -9.11
C PRO A 95 -22.18 -9.70 -8.61
N GLN A 96 -22.56 -9.47 -7.35
CA GLN A 96 -22.54 -8.14 -6.71
C GLN A 96 -21.86 -8.24 -5.33
N PRO A 97 -20.51 -8.19 -5.28
CA PRO A 97 -19.80 -8.29 -4.02
C PRO A 97 -20.11 -7.10 -3.09
N TYR A 98 -19.94 -7.30 -1.78
CA TYR A 98 -20.05 -6.19 -0.83
C TYR A 98 -18.81 -5.30 -0.92
N ILE A 99 -19.02 -4.06 -1.36
CA ILE A 99 -17.97 -3.03 -1.44
C ILE A 99 -18.23 -1.98 -0.36
N PHE A 100 -17.21 -1.63 0.43
CA PHE A 100 -17.35 -0.58 1.43
C PHE A 100 -17.66 0.76 0.76
N PRO A 101 -18.50 1.62 1.37
CA PRO A 101 -19.00 2.83 0.71
C PRO A 101 -17.90 3.74 0.12
N GLU A 102 -16.80 3.94 0.84
CA GLU A 102 -15.69 4.82 0.43
C GLU A 102 -14.58 4.10 -0.35
N SER A 103 -14.66 2.77 -0.52
CA SER A 103 -13.72 2.03 -1.37
C SER A 103 -14.06 2.21 -2.85
N PRO A 104 -13.09 2.04 -3.78
CA PRO A 104 -13.38 2.06 -5.22
C PRO A 104 -14.53 1.11 -5.59
N GLY A 105 -15.53 1.61 -6.33
CA GLY A 105 -16.77 0.89 -6.66
C GLY A 105 -17.86 0.92 -5.58
N GLY A 106 -17.60 1.56 -4.44
CA GLY A 106 -18.57 1.79 -3.37
C GLY A 106 -19.55 2.92 -3.67
N THR A 107 -20.64 2.98 -2.92
CA THR A 107 -21.74 3.94 -3.15
C THR A 107 -21.42 5.39 -2.76
N SER A 108 -20.32 5.62 -2.04
CA SER A 108 -19.83 6.95 -1.66
C SER A 108 -18.37 7.17 -2.05
N TYR A 109 -17.85 6.37 -2.98
CA TYR A 109 -16.52 6.56 -3.53
C TYR A 109 -16.43 7.94 -4.18
N GLU A 110 -15.38 8.70 -3.84
CA GLU A 110 -15.13 10.07 -4.34
C GLU A 110 -16.27 11.08 -4.09
N ARG A 111 -17.28 10.74 -3.27
CA ARG A 111 -18.42 11.61 -2.94
C ARG A 111 -17.98 12.99 -2.45
N TYR A 112 -16.88 13.04 -1.71
CA TYR A 112 -16.36 14.26 -1.09
C TYR A 112 -15.21 14.90 -1.88
N GLU A 113 -14.83 14.36 -3.04
CA GLU A 113 -13.69 14.86 -3.81
C GLU A 113 -13.92 16.30 -4.31
N CYS A 114 -15.16 16.65 -4.66
CA CYS A 114 -15.53 18.01 -5.08
C CYS A 114 -15.31 19.09 -4.00
N TYR A 115 -15.20 18.69 -2.72
CA TYR A 115 -14.94 19.61 -1.60
C TYR A 115 -13.45 19.66 -1.21
N LYS A 116 -12.61 18.83 -1.82
CA LYS A 116 -11.17 18.78 -1.53
C LYS A 116 -10.42 19.86 -2.31
N VAL A 117 -10.63 21.11 -1.90
CA VAL A 117 -9.91 22.26 -2.46
C VAL A 117 -8.43 22.14 -2.09
N PRO A 118 -7.50 22.21 -3.06
CA PRO A 118 -6.09 22.15 -2.74
C PRO A 118 -5.67 23.41 -1.98
N GLU A 119 -4.73 23.23 -1.06
CA GLU A 119 -4.37 24.27 -0.10
C GLU A 119 -3.86 25.56 -0.74
N TRP A 120 -3.28 25.48 -1.95
CA TRP A 120 -2.66 26.62 -2.62
C TRP A 120 -3.68 27.64 -3.11
N CYS A 121 -4.95 27.25 -3.31
CA CYS A 121 -6.03 28.19 -3.65
C CYS A 121 -6.27 29.23 -2.55
N LEU A 122 -5.86 28.96 -1.30
CA LEU A 122 -5.95 29.93 -0.21
C LEU A 122 -5.00 31.12 -0.40
N ASP A 123 -3.98 30.98 -1.23
CA ASP A 123 -3.07 32.08 -1.54
C ASP A 123 -3.72 33.11 -2.48
N ASP A 124 -4.76 32.72 -3.23
CA ASP A 124 -5.48 33.60 -4.18
C ASP A 124 -6.60 34.43 -3.53
N TRP A 125 -6.92 34.19 -2.25
CA TRP A 125 -7.96 34.93 -1.53
C TRP A 125 -7.66 36.43 -1.43
N HIS A 126 -8.71 37.25 -1.45
CA HIS A 126 -8.57 38.70 -1.32
C HIS A 126 -8.05 39.06 0.09
N PRO A 127 -7.19 40.08 0.27
CA PRO A 127 -6.65 40.44 1.58
C PRO A 127 -7.72 40.71 2.66
N SER A 128 -8.89 41.24 2.29
CA SER A 128 -10.00 41.43 3.25
C SER A 128 -10.55 40.10 3.78
N GLU A 129 -10.57 39.05 2.96
CA GLU A 129 -11.02 37.71 3.35
C GLU A 129 -9.97 37.03 4.22
N LYS A 130 -8.69 37.22 3.90
CA LYS A 130 -7.57 36.72 4.73
C LYS A 130 -7.54 37.39 6.10
N ALA A 131 -7.86 38.68 6.17
CA ALA A 131 -7.92 39.44 7.41
C ALA A 131 -8.96 38.90 8.41
N MET A 132 -9.93 38.10 7.94
CA MET A 132 -10.89 37.39 8.80
C MET A 132 -10.22 36.28 9.65
N TYR A 133 -9.11 35.71 9.18
CA TYR A 133 -8.42 34.58 9.83
C TYR A 133 -6.93 34.87 10.07
N PRO A 134 -6.59 35.92 10.85
CA PRO A 134 -5.21 36.42 10.96
C PRO A 134 -4.25 35.35 11.51
N ASP A 135 -4.65 34.62 12.54
CA ASP A 135 -3.80 33.60 13.18
C ASP A 135 -3.51 32.40 12.27
N TYR A 136 -4.49 32.01 11.44
CA TYR A 136 -4.34 30.89 10.52
C TYR A 136 -3.34 31.25 9.41
N PHE A 137 -3.50 32.41 8.78
CA PHE A 137 -2.60 32.86 7.72
C PHE A 137 -1.18 33.16 8.27
N ALA A 138 -1.07 33.69 9.49
CA ALA A 138 0.23 33.86 10.15
C ALA A 138 0.97 32.52 10.36
N LYS A 139 0.25 31.48 10.83
CA LYS A 139 0.81 30.12 10.96
C LYS A 139 1.14 29.50 9.60
N ARG A 140 0.29 29.68 8.58
CA ARG A 140 0.50 29.18 7.22
C ARG A 140 1.79 29.71 6.61
N GLU A 141 2.13 30.98 6.83
CA GLU A 141 3.39 31.55 6.35
C GLU A 141 4.63 30.90 6.98
N GLN A 142 4.54 30.43 8.23
CA GLN A 142 5.62 29.63 8.84
C GLN A 142 5.83 28.30 8.12
N TRP A 143 4.74 27.61 7.74
CA TRP A 143 4.81 26.36 6.96
C TRP A 143 5.36 26.59 5.55
N LYS A 144 4.95 27.67 4.88
CA LYS A 144 5.48 28.04 3.54
C LYS A 144 6.95 28.39 3.61
N LYS A 145 7.40 29.08 4.67
CA LYS A 145 8.82 29.32 4.94
C LYS A 145 9.58 28.00 5.10
N LEU A 146 9.08 27.10 5.94
CA LEU A 146 9.69 25.79 6.16
C LEU A 146 9.83 24.99 4.85
N ARG A 147 8.79 24.98 4.01
CA ARG A 147 8.82 24.33 2.69
C ARG A 147 9.89 24.89 1.77
N ARG A 148 10.04 26.22 1.71
CA ARG A 148 11.07 26.87 0.89
C ARG A 148 12.47 26.53 1.37
N GLU A 149 12.68 26.52 2.68
CA GLU A 149 13.98 26.21 3.31
C GLU A 149 14.34 24.71 3.25
N SER A 150 13.35 23.83 3.14
CA SER A 150 13.60 22.38 3.02
C SER A 150 13.86 21.95 1.58
N TRP A 151 13.26 22.63 0.58
CA TRP A 151 13.29 22.23 -0.83
C TRP A 151 14.69 21.94 -1.38
N GLU A 152 15.65 22.85 -1.21
CA GLU A 152 17.01 22.67 -1.73
C GLU A 152 17.73 21.47 -1.07
N ARG A 153 17.49 21.25 0.23
CA ARG A 153 18.07 20.13 0.99
C ARG A 153 17.48 18.79 0.54
N GLU A 154 16.17 18.75 0.31
CA GLU A 154 15.45 17.59 -0.21
C GLU A 154 15.95 17.20 -1.61
N VAL A 155 16.04 18.18 -2.52
CA VAL A 155 16.52 17.96 -3.89
C VAL A 155 17.96 17.45 -3.89
N LYS A 156 18.82 18.04 -3.06
CA LYS A 156 20.21 17.59 -2.90
C LYS A 156 20.27 16.14 -2.40
N GLN A 157 19.50 15.80 -1.36
CA GLN A 157 19.43 14.43 -0.86
C GLN A 157 18.99 13.44 -1.95
N LEU A 158 17.97 13.80 -2.73
CA LEU A 158 17.51 12.96 -3.84
C LEU A 158 18.59 12.78 -4.90
N GLN A 159 19.30 13.83 -5.29
CA GLN A 159 20.38 13.73 -6.28
C GLN A 159 21.55 12.87 -5.79
N GLU A 160 21.87 12.94 -4.50
CA GLU A 160 22.94 12.14 -3.87
C GLU A 160 22.56 10.65 -3.73
N GLU A 161 21.31 10.35 -3.38
CA GLU A 161 20.84 8.96 -3.17
C GLU A 161 20.32 8.28 -4.45
N THR A 162 20.02 9.03 -5.51
CA THR A 162 19.52 8.47 -6.77
C THR A 162 20.67 7.89 -7.60
N PRO A 163 20.58 6.63 -8.04
CA PRO A 163 21.58 6.04 -8.95
C PRO A 163 21.70 6.80 -10.27
N VAL A 164 22.86 6.72 -10.94
CA VAL A 164 23.16 7.42 -12.22
C VAL A 164 22.13 7.13 -13.32
N GLY A 165 21.51 5.93 -13.33
CA GLY A 165 20.47 5.54 -14.27
C GLY A 165 19.04 5.98 -13.87
N GLY A 166 18.90 6.84 -12.87
CA GLY A 166 17.62 7.21 -12.28
C GLY A 166 17.17 6.28 -11.15
N PRO A 167 16.02 6.59 -10.51
CA PRO A 167 15.48 5.78 -9.43
C PRO A 167 15.01 4.42 -9.95
N ARG A 168 15.34 3.35 -9.22
CA ARG A 168 14.90 1.98 -9.55
C ARG A 168 13.47 1.67 -9.10
N THR A 169 12.96 2.46 -8.16
CA THR A 169 11.65 2.28 -7.49
C THR A 169 11.07 3.64 -7.12
N GLU A 170 9.76 3.71 -6.91
CA GLU A 170 9.05 4.93 -6.46
C GLU A 170 9.28 5.28 -4.98
N ALA A 171 9.96 4.41 -4.22
CA ALA A 171 10.22 4.63 -2.80
C ALA A 171 11.16 5.83 -2.58
N LEU A 172 10.67 6.84 -1.86
CA LEU A 172 11.46 7.99 -1.43
C LEU A 172 12.27 7.66 -0.16
N PRO A 173 13.51 8.14 -0.04
CA PRO A 173 14.30 7.94 1.17
C PRO A 173 13.74 8.79 2.33
N PRO A 174 13.89 8.35 3.59
CA PRO A 174 13.57 9.19 4.74
C PRO A 174 14.61 10.31 4.92
N ALA A 175 14.27 11.34 5.71
CA ALA A 175 15.25 12.36 6.11
C ALA A 175 16.42 11.71 6.89
N ARG A 176 17.67 12.03 6.51
CA ARG A 176 18.88 11.43 7.11
C ARG A 176 19.47 12.23 8.26
N LYS A 177 19.34 13.55 8.24
CA LYS A 177 19.95 14.46 9.20
C LYS A 177 18.90 15.08 10.11
N GLN A 178 19.30 15.40 11.33
CA GLN A 178 18.44 16.10 12.27
C GLN A 178 18.12 17.50 11.75
N GLY A 179 16.83 17.85 11.70
CA GLY A 179 16.35 19.14 11.17
C GLY A 179 16.06 19.16 9.66
N ASP A 180 16.35 18.08 8.94
CA ASP A 180 15.88 17.88 7.57
C ASP A 180 14.47 17.26 7.56
N LEU A 181 13.71 17.59 6.51
CA LEU A 181 12.40 17.00 6.26
C LEU A 181 12.51 15.94 5.16
N PRO A 182 11.65 14.91 5.16
CA PRO A 182 11.66 13.91 4.11
C PRO A 182 11.44 14.54 2.73
N PRO A 183 12.14 14.10 1.67
CA PRO A 183 11.96 14.64 0.34
C PRO A 183 10.52 14.51 -0.17
N LEU A 184 10.05 15.56 -0.86
CA LEU A 184 8.72 15.65 -1.48
C LEU A 184 7.55 15.52 -0.48
N TRP A 185 7.78 15.81 0.82
CA TRP A 185 6.78 15.64 1.87
C TRP A 185 5.52 16.50 1.70
N TRP A 186 5.61 17.66 1.03
CA TRP A 186 4.58 18.70 1.07
C TRP A 186 3.18 18.19 0.69
N HIS A 187 3.04 17.60 -0.51
CA HIS A 187 1.74 17.17 -1.01
C HIS A 187 1.11 16.05 -0.18
N ILE A 188 1.92 15.25 0.52
CA ILE A 188 1.46 14.17 1.40
C ILE A 188 0.91 14.75 2.71
N VAL A 189 1.61 15.74 3.27
CA VAL A 189 1.27 16.37 4.56
C VAL A 189 0.15 17.39 4.41
N THR A 190 0.14 18.18 3.33
CA THR A 190 -0.87 19.21 3.07
C THR A 190 -2.01 18.73 2.19
N ARG A 191 -2.18 17.41 2.05
CA ARG A 191 -3.32 16.85 1.30
C ARG A 191 -4.63 17.32 1.93
N PRO A 192 -5.68 17.60 1.14
CA PRO A 192 -7.00 17.86 1.67
C PRO A 192 -7.46 16.72 2.59
N ARG A 193 -8.24 17.06 3.62
CA ARG A 193 -8.84 16.05 4.50
C ARG A 193 -9.80 15.17 3.70
N GLU A 194 -9.93 13.91 4.10
CA GLU A 194 -10.85 12.97 3.44
C GLU A 194 -12.31 13.42 3.54
N ARG A 195 -12.67 14.03 4.67
CA ARG A 195 -13.99 14.59 4.97
C ARG A 195 -13.84 16.06 5.39
N PRO A 196 -13.85 16.99 4.43
CA PRO A 196 -13.81 18.43 4.71
C PRO A 196 -15.18 19.01 5.09
N MET A 197 -16.26 18.21 4.98
CA MET A 197 -17.63 18.50 5.40
C MET A 197 -17.92 17.91 6.77
#